data_AF-A0A931FJ78-F1
#
_entry.id   AF-A0A931FJ78-F1
#
_cell.length_a   1.000
_cell.length_b   1.000
_cell.length_c   1.000
_cell.angle_alpha   90.00
_cell.angle_beta   90.00
_cell.angle_gamma   90.00
#
_symmetry.space_group_name_H-M   'P 1'
#
loop_
_entity.id
_entity.type
_entity.pdbx_description
1 polymer ?
#
loop_
_entity_poly.entity_id
_entity_poly.type
_entity_poly.pdbx_seq_one_letter_code
_entity_poly.pdbx_strand_id
1 'polypeptide(L)'
;MVQTDGKVLVGGTSVLSNGVAVTPSVLRLLSDGTRDASFVPSGVTAGRFQFFQNMALQPDGQELVAGYYSPGSPLPFSRTLLRLNSTGNSDNFFNGAGFNTPVVNTGLNALVVQPDGKILVGGQFSNYGTTARSNVVRLNPNGTLDTGIVSPVSE
;
A
#
# COMPACT_ATOMS: atom_id res chain seq x y z
N MET A 1 -11.46 4.91 -4.20
CA MET A 1 -10.75 6.19 -4.38
C MET A 1 -11.02 6.70 -5.79
N VAL A 2 -11.45 7.94 -5.96
CA VAL A 2 -11.64 8.55 -7.28
C VAL A 2 -10.31 9.18 -7.73
N GLN A 3 -9.93 8.97 -8.99
CA GLN A 3 -8.74 9.55 -9.61
C GLN A 3 -9.06 10.87 -10.31
N THR A 4 -8.03 11.64 -10.65
CA THR A 4 -8.18 12.96 -11.29
C THR A 4 -8.84 12.90 -12.67
N ASP A 5 -8.77 11.76 -13.37
CA ASP A 5 -9.42 11.52 -14.66
C ASP A 5 -10.83 10.95 -14.53
N GLY A 6 -11.37 10.85 -13.32
CA GLY A 6 -12.71 10.32 -13.04
C GLY A 6 -12.80 8.80 -12.96
N LYS A 7 -11.70 8.06 -13.17
CA LYS A 7 -11.65 6.61 -12.89
C LYS A 7 -11.72 6.35 -11.39
N VAL A 8 -12.09 5.13 -11.01
CA VAL A 8 -12.25 4.75 -9.60
C VAL A 8 -11.40 3.52 -9.28
N LEU A 9 -10.46 3.67 -8.35
CA LEU A 9 -9.74 2.56 -7.76
C LEU A 9 -10.53 1.96 -6.60
N VAL A 10 -10.68 0.65 -6.60
CA VAL A 10 -11.41 -0.12 -5.60
C VAL A 10 -10.43 -1.12 -4.97
N GLY A 11 -10.21 -0.98 -3.66
CA GLY A 11 -9.49 -1.94 -2.85
C GLY A 11 -10.47 -2.95 -2.25
N GLY A 12 -10.01 -4.19 -2.08
CA GLY A 12 -10.84 -5.26 -1.54
C GLY A 12 -10.00 -6.47 -1.13
N THR A 13 -10.72 -7.56 -0.91
CA THR A 13 -10.14 -8.85 -0.52
C THR A 13 -9.96 -9.74 -1.74
N SER A 14 -8.74 -10.27 -1.92
CA SER A 14 -8.53 -11.44 -2.76
C SER A 14 -8.49 -12.70 -1.91
N VAL A 15 -9.19 -13.74 -2.36
CA VAL A 15 -8.93 -15.12 -1.96
C VAL A 15 -8.26 -15.80 -3.15
N LEU A 16 -7.08 -16.39 -2.94
CA LEU A 16 -6.50 -17.30 -3.92
C LEU A 16 -7.17 -18.68 -3.81
N SER A 17 -7.59 -19.26 -4.93
CA SER A 17 -7.94 -20.68 -5.07
C SER A 17 -6.90 -21.35 -5.96
N ASN A 18 -6.21 -22.39 -5.46
CA ASN A 18 -5.14 -23.09 -6.17
C ASN A 18 -4.03 -22.18 -6.74
N GLY A 19 -3.68 -21.09 -6.03
CA GLY A 19 -2.66 -20.15 -6.45
C GLY A 19 -3.12 -19.07 -7.45
N VAL A 20 -4.41 -19.07 -7.84
CA VAL A 20 -5.00 -18.07 -8.74
C VAL A 20 -5.92 -17.14 -7.93
N ALA A 21 -5.78 -15.82 -8.12
CA ALA A 21 -6.67 -14.86 -7.49
C ALA A 21 -8.07 -14.96 -8.08
N VAL A 22 -9.07 -15.29 -7.25
CA VAL A 22 -10.47 -15.42 -7.69
C VAL A 22 -11.09 -14.04 -7.92
N THR A 23 -10.62 -13.03 -7.20
CA THR A 23 -10.93 -11.60 -7.38
C THR A 23 -9.63 -10.80 -7.22
N PRO A 24 -9.41 -9.72 -7.98
CA PRO A 24 -8.27 -8.85 -7.73
C PRO A 24 -8.51 -8.02 -6.46
N SER A 25 -7.48 -7.88 -5.63
CA SER A 25 -7.52 -7.14 -4.36
C SER A 25 -7.52 -5.63 -4.59
N VAL A 26 -7.17 -5.23 -5.82
CA VAL A 26 -7.27 -3.87 -6.34
C VAL A 26 -7.86 -3.96 -7.74
N LEU A 27 -8.91 -3.20 -8.02
CA LEU A 27 -9.55 -3.09 -9.33
C LEU A 27 -9.70 -1.62 -9.69
N ARG A 28 -9.59 -1.27 -10.97
CA ARG A 28 -9.98 0.04 -11.45
C ARG A 28 -11.25 -0.03 -12.30
N LEU A 29 -12.13 0.95 -12.10
CA LEU A 29 -13.31 1.20 -12.89
C LEU A 29 -13.12 2.47 -13.73
N LEU A 30 -13.71 2.49 -14.93
CA LEU A 30 -13.87 3.69 -15.74
C LEU A 30 -14.91 4.63 -15.11
N SER A 31 -15.01 5.86 -15.62
CA SER A 31 -15.97 6.86 -15.13
C SER A 31 -17.43 6.45 -15.33
N ASP A 32 -17.71 5.52 -16.24
CA ASP A 32 -19.02 4.91 -16.46
C ASP A 32 -19.30 3.70 -15.54
N GLY A 33 -18.36 3.34 -14.66
CA GLY A 33 -18.47 2.23 -13.73
C GLY A 33 -18.10 0.86 -14.31
N THR A 34 -17.75 0.77 -15.61
CA THR A 34 -17.27 -0.48 -16.20
C THR A 34 -15.83 -0.78 -15.77
N ARG A 35 -15.40 -2.05 -15.85
CA ARG A 35 -14.04 -2.45 -15.47
C ARG A 35 -13.01 -1.88 -16.44
N ASP A 36 -11.98 -1.23 -15.92
CA ASP A 36 -10.84 -0.79 -16.72
C ASP A 36 -9.89 -1.98 -16.98
N ALA A 37 -9.96 -2.54 -18.20
CA ALA A 37 -9.12 -3.65 -18.61
C ALA A 37 -7.64 -3.28 -18.81
N SER A 38 -7.32 -1.99 -18.93
CA SER A 38 -5.94 -1.52 -19.08
C SER A 38 -5.17 -1.48 -17.75
N PHE A 39 -5.89 -1.62 -16.64
CA PHE A 39 -5.30 -1.72 -15.30
C PHE A 39 -5.19 -3.19 -14.89
N VAL A 40 -3.97 -3.70 -14.93
CA VAL A 40 -3.66 -5.09 -14.61
C VAL A 40 -2.71 -5.11 -13.41
N PRO A 41 -3.24 -5.21 -12.18
CA PRO A 41 -2.44 -5.32 -10.96
C PRO A 41 -1.43 -6.45 -11.10
N SER A 42 -0.15 -6.12 -11.16
CA SER A 42 0.93 -7.08 -11.33
C SER A 42 2.11 -6.72 -10.42
N GLY A 43 2.88 -7.73 -10.00
CA GLY A 43 3.99 -7.53 -9.06
C GLY A 43 3.57 -7.22 -7.61
N VAL A 44 2.26 -7.18 -7.33
CA VAL A 44 1.68 -7.23 -6.00
C VAL A 44 1.94 -8.65 -5.45
N THR A 45 2.94 -8.80 -4.57
CA THR A 45 3.50 -10.09 -4.13
C THR A 45 2.45 -11.19 -4.02
N ALA A 46 2.68 -12.31 -4.72
CA ALA A 46 1.79 -13.46 -4.78
C ALA A 46 1.56 -14.04 -3.38
N GLY A 47 0.35 -13.92 -2.86
CA GLY A 47 -0.01 -14.53 -1.60
C GLY A 47 -1.50 -14.63 -1.40
N ARG A 48 -1.84 -15.60 -0.56
CA ARG A 48 -3.16 -16.22 -0.47
C ARG A 48 -4.28 -15.25 -0.08
N PHE A 49 -3.92 -14.23 0.69
CA PHE A 49 -4.85 -13.19 1.14
C PHE A 49 -4.20 -11.82 0.98
N GLN A 50 -4.88 -10.94 0.28
CA GLN A 50 -4.50 -9.54 0.11
C GLN A 50 -5.70 -8.68 0.48
N PHE A 51 -5.47 -7.71 1.35
CA PHE A 51 -6.49 -6.79 1.81
C PHE A 51 -5.90 -5.39 1.77
N PHE A 52 -6.30 -4.62 0.75
CA PHE A 52 -5.93 -3.21 0.63
C PHE A 52 -7.15 -2.37 1.01
N GLN A 53 -7.08 -1.70 2.16
CA GLN A 53 -8.19 -0.89 2.67
C GLN A 53 -7.95 0.61 2.49
N ASN A 54 -6.68 1.00 2.40
CA ASN A 54 -6.28 2.39 2.31
C ASN A 54 -5.66 2.66 0.95
N MET A 55 -6.12 3.71 0.28
CA MET A 55 -5.66 4.09 -1.05
C MET A 55 -5.42 5.60 -1.09
N ALA A 56 -4.36 6.02 -1.76
CA ALA A 56 -4.07 7.43 -2.00
C ALA A 56 -3.46 7.65 -3.39
N LEU A 57 -3.69 8.82 -3.98
CA LEU A 57 -3.13 9.20 -5.28
C LEU A 57 -1.96 10.16 -5.06
N GLN A 58 -0.82 9.88 -5.68
CA GLN A 58 0.30 10.82 -5.72
C GLN A 58 0.12 11.86 -6.85
N PRO A 59 0.75 13.04 -6.74
CA PRO A 59 0.63 14.10 -7.76
C PRO A 59 1.09 13.68 -9.17
N ASP A 60 1.98 12.69 -9.25
CA ASP A 60 2.48 12.12 -10.51
C ASP A 60 1.52 11.08 -11.13
N GLY A 61 0.36 10.86 -10.52
CA GLY A 61 -0.63 9.89 -10.97
C GLY A 61 -0.37 8.46 -10.53
N GLN A 62 0.68 8.21 -9.74
CA GLN A 62 0.91 6.89 -9.15
C GLN A 62 -0.05 6.63 -7.98
N GLU A 63 -0.43 5.38 -7.81
CA GLU A 63 -1.42 4.94 -6.85
C GLU A 63 -0.72 4.25 -5.68
N LEU A 64 -1.02 4.69 -4.46
CA LEU A 64 -0.57 4.02 -3.24
C LEU A 64 -1.71 3.15 -2.71
N VAL A 65 -1.40 1.91 -2.38
CA VAL A 65 -2.33 0.97 -1.75
C VAL A 65 -1.68 0.40 -0.49
N ALA A 66 -2.40 0.43 0.63
CA ALA A 66 -1.92 -0.02 1.92
C ALA A 66 -2.88 -1.00 2.58
N GLY A 67 -2.28 -1.98 3.26
CA GLY A 67 -3.02 -2.99 4.00
C GLY A 67 -2.15 -4.17 4.43
N TYR A 68 -2.67 -5.38 4.29
CA TYR A 68 -2.00 -6.60 4.74
C TYR A 68 -2.06 -7.72 3.70
N TYR A 69 -1.04 -8.56 3.74
CA TYR A 69 -0.77 -9.66 2.82
C TYR A 69 -0.39 -10.90 3.63
N SER A 70 -0.90 -12.08 3.27
CA SER A 70 -0.39 -13.35 3.81
C SER A 70 0.19 -14.20 2.69
N PRO A 71 1.45 -14.67 2.80
CA PRO A 71 2.00 -15.67 1.88
C PRO A 71 1.27 -17.03 1.97
N GLY A 72 0.47 -17.24 3.01
CA GLY A 72 -0.10 -18.53 3.37
C GLY A 72 0.58 -19.14 4.60
N SER A 73 -0.12 -20.07 5.26
CA SER A 73 0.39 -20.80 6.43
C SER A 73 1.67 -21.57 6.07
N PRO A 74 2.73 -21.55 6.90
CA PRO A 74 2.79 -21.03 8.27
C PRO A 74 3.24 -19.56 8.38
N LEU A 75 3.44 -18.85 7.26
CA LEU A 75 3.98 -17.49 7.30
C LEU A 75 2.92 -16.47 7.77
N PRO A 76 3.27 -15.54 8.66
CA PRO A 76 2.35 -14.56 9.20
C PRO A 76 1.89 -13.56 8.15
N PHE A 77 0.80 -12.83 8.46
CA PHE A 77 0.41 -11.65 7.70
C PHE A 77 1.50 -10.58 7.80
N SER A 78 1.97 -10.09 6.66
CA SER A 78 2.85 -8.93 6.53
C SER A 78 2.05 -7.71 6.11
N ARG A 79 2.39 -6.55 6.67
CA ARG A 79 1.86 -5.26 6.20
C ARG A 79 2.52 -4.88 4.90
N THR A 80 1.79 -4.15 4.07
CA THR A 80 2.35 -3.66 2.83
C THR A 80 1.81 -2.28 2.51
N LEU A 81 2.70 -1.42 2.03
CA LEU A 81 2.39 -0.23 1.27
C LEU A 81 3.02 -0.49 -0.10
N LEU A 82 2.19 -0.49 -1.12
CA LEU A 82 2.63 -0.65 -2.50
C LEU A 82 2.32 0.61 -3.28
N ARG A 83 3.26 0.96 -4.14
CA ARG A 83 3.00 1.89 -5.23
C ARG A 83 2.75 1.14 -6.53
N LEU A 84 1.67 1.51 -7.21
CA LEU A 84 1.27 1.03 -8.52
C LEU A 84 1.31 2.18 -9.52
N ASN A 85 1.75 1.89 -10.74
CA ASN A 85 1.67 2.86 -11.83
C ASN A 85 0.27 2.89 -12.46
N SER A 86 0.08 3.74 -13.48
CA SER A 86 -1.20 3.92 -14.17
C SER A 86 -1.73 2.66 -14.88
N THR A 87 -0.92 1.62 -15.05
CA THR A 87 -1.34 0.33 -15.63
C THR A 87 -1.43 -0.80 -14.59
N GLY A 88 -1.22 -0.49 -13.31
CA GLY A 88 -1.34 -1.43 -12.19
C GLY A 88 -0.06 -2.20 -11.86
N ASN A 89 1.06 -1.91 -12.52
CA ASN A 89 2.32 -2.58 -12.23
C ASN A 89 2.98 -2.00 -10.98
N SER A 90 3.57 -2.86 -10.15
CA SER A 90 4.25 -2.46 -8.91
C SER A 90 5.56 -1.69 -9.17
N ASP A 91 5.77 -0.62 -8.40
CA ASP A 91 7.04 0.09 -8.35
C ASP A 91 7.97 -0.51 -7.29
N ASN A 92 8.89 -1.37 -7.73
CA ASN A 92 9.81 -2.07 -6.83
C ASN A 92 10.86 -1.15 -6.19
N PHE A 93 11.13 0.04 -6.75
CA PHE A 93 12.06 0.99 -6.12
C PHE A 93 11.44 1.64 -4.88
N PHE A 94 10.13 1.91 -4.93
CA PHE A 94 9.38 2.41 -3.78
C PHE A 94 9.18 1.34 -2.70
N ASN A 95 8.85 0.11 -3.11
CA ASN A 95 8.34 -0.93 -2.20
C ASN A 95 9.41 -1.62 -1.31
N GLY A 96 10.66 -1.15 -1.30
CA GLY A 96 11.82 -1.89 -0.77
C GLY A 96 12.09 -1.81 0.75
N ALA A 97 11.59 -0.79 1.46
CA ALA A 97 11.93 -0.60 2.88
C ALA A 97 11.03 -1.40 3.84
N GLY A 98 9.71 -1.44 3.58
CA GLY A 98 8.75 -2.23 4.36
C GLY A 98 8.48 -1.74 5.79
N PHE A 99 7.45 -2.31 6.43
CA PHE A 99 6.99 -1.98 7.78
C PHE A 99 7.08 -3.22 8.68
N ASN A 100 7.80 -3.12 9.81
CA ASN A 100 8.03 -4.26 10.70
C ASN A 100 7.30 -4.11 12.04
N THR A 101 6.99 -5.25 12.67
CA THR A 101 6.27 -5.32 13.95
C THR A 101 6.69 -6.55 14.76
N PRO A 102 6.52 -6.53 16.10
CA PRO A 102 6.46 -7.75 16.91
C PRO A 102 5.07 -8.44 16.90
N VAL A 103 3.99 -7.78 16.45
CA VAL A 103 2.61 -8.31 16.50
C VAL A 103 2.05 -8.61 15.11
N VAL A 104 1.80 -9.90 14.84
CA VAL A 104 1.22 -10.40 13.58
C VAL A 104 -0.27 -10.02 13.45
N ASN A 105 -0.78 -9.98 12.21
CA ASN A 105 -2.21 -9.73 11.88
C ASN A 105 -2.74 -8.32 12.21
N THR A 106 -1.96 -7.31 11.85
CA THR A 106 -2.23 -5.93 12.19
C THR A 106 -1.87 -5.08 10.95
N GLY A 107 -2.60 -3.99 10.70
CA GLY A 107 -2.58 -3.27 9.41
C GLY A 107 -1.91 -1.89 9.44
N LEU A 108 -1.72 -1.31 8.25
CA LEU A 108 -1.58 0.13 8.07
C LEU A 108 -3.00 0.71 7.94
N ASN A 109 -3.37 1.57 8.89
CA ASN A 109 -4.75 2.03 9.08
C ASN A 109 -5.00 3.42 8.52
N ALA A 110 -3.94 4.19 8.23
CA ALA A 110 -4.03 5.52 7.67
C ALA A 110 -2.99 5.71 6.57
N LEU A 111 -3.39 6.33 5.47
CA LEU A 111 -2.54 6.66 4.34
C LEU A 111 -3.02 7.99 3.74
N VAL A 112 -2.15 8.99 3.75
CA VAL A 112 -2.46 10.33 3.20
C VAL A 112 -1.27 10.83 2.42
N VAL A 113 -1.51 11.36 1.21
CA VAL A 113 -0.51 12.12 0.46
C VAL A 113 -0.71 13.60 0.77
N GLN A 114 0.36 14.27 1.20
CA GLN A 114 0.40 15.69 1.52
C GLN A 114 0.53 16.54 0.24
N PRO A 115 0.19 17.84 0.27
CA PRO A 115 0.31 18.72 -0.90
C PRO A 115 1.73 18.82 -1.49
N ASP A 116 2.76 18.59 -0.69
CA ASP A 116 4.17 18.57 -1.12
C ASP A 116 4.62 17.19 -1.67
N GLY A 117 3.68 16.24 -1.81
CA GLY A 117 3.91 14.88 -2.29
C GLY A 117 4.44 13.91 -1.24
N LYS A 118 4.74 14.36 -0.01
CA LYS A 118 5.12 13.45 1.08
C LYS A 118 3.95 12.58 1.51
N ILE A 119 4.24 11.45 2.12
CA ILE A 119 3.25 10.43 2.43
C ILE A 119 3.23 10.22 3.95
N LEU A 120 2.08 10.46 4.58
CA LEU A 120 1.87 10.10 5.98
C LEU A 120 1.23 8.72 6.06
N VAL A 121 1.87 7.82 6.81
CA VAL A 121 1.41 6.45 7.02
C VAL A 121 1.22 6.22 8.51
N GLY A 122 0.04 5.74 8.88
CA GLY A 122 -0.31 5.38 10.25
C GLY A 122 -0.74 3.92 10.35
N GLY A 123 -0.44 3.27 11.47
CA GLY A 123 -0.78 1.88 11.71
C GLY A 123 -0.07 1.36 12.95
N GLN A 124 0.11 0.06 13.04
CA GLN A 124 0.86 -0.54 14.14
C GLN A 124 2.15 -1.17 13.59
N PHE A 125 3.25 -0.50 13.82
CA PHE A 125 4.59 -0.94 13.44
C PHE A 125 5.59 -0.31 14.42
N SER A 126 6.77 -0.90 14.54
CA SER A 126 7.86 -0.37 15.38
C SER A 126 9.06 0.13 14.57
N ASN A 127 9.13 -0.23 13.28
CA ASN A 127 10.18 0.19 12.38
C ASN A 127 9.65 0.43 10.97
N TYR A 128 10.34 1.32 10.26
CA TYR A 128 10.29 1.46 8.81
C TYR A 128 11.67 1.15 8.23
N GLY A 129 11.79 0.11 7.41
CA GLY A 129 13.09 -0.49 7.08
C GLY A 129 13.87 -0.85 8.34
N THR A 130 15.07 -0.31 8.47
CA THR A 130 15.96 -0.52 9.62
C THR A 130 15.84 0.58 10.69
N THR A 131 15.00 1.59 10.49
CA THR A 131 14.90 2.74 11.40
C THR A 131 13.70 2.64 12.32
N ALA A 132 13.94 2.86 13.62
CA ALA A 132 12.90 2.89 14.64
C ALA A 132 11.93 4.06 14.40
N ARG A 133 10.68 3.71 14.07
CA ARG A 133 9.55 4.61 13.87
C ARG A 133 8.31 3.83 14.27
N SER A 134 7.61 4.33 15.30
CA SER A 134 6.47 3.62 15.85
C SER A 134 5.17 4.32 15.48
N ASN A 135 4.21 3.52 15.00
CA ASN A 135 2.82 3.87 14.72
C ASN A 135 2.56 4.91 13.62
N VAL A 136 3.41 5.93 13.47
CA VAL A 136 3.29 6.98 12.46
C VAL A 136 4.66 7.24 11.84
N VAL A 137 4.68 7.37 10.52
CA VAL A 137 5.87 7.74 9.76
C VAL A 137 5.49 8.68 8.63
N ARG A 138 6.36 9.62 8.31
CA ARG A 138 6.29 10.38 7.05
C ARG A 138 7.38 9.88 6.10
N LEU A 139 6.99 9.66 4.86
CA LEU A 139 7.87 9.23 3.78
C LEU A 139 7.99 10.34 2.74
N ASN A 140 9.12 10.38 2.06
CA ASN A 140 9.31 11.16 0.84
C ASN A 140 8.45 10.57 -0.30
N PRO A 141 8.20 11.33 -1.38
CA PRO A 141 7.41 10.84 -2.51
C PRO A 141 7.94 9.55 -3.15
N ASN A 142 9.23 9.24 -3.00
CA ASN A 142 9.87 8.03 -3.50
C ASN A 142 9.86 6.85 -2.52
N GLY A 143 9.21 7.00 -1.36
CA GLY A 143 9.10 5.95 -0.34
C GLY A 143 10.26 5.90 0.64
N THR A 144 11.29 6.74 0.52
CA THR A 144 12.32 6.80 1.57
C THR A 144 11.78 7.48 2.83
N LEU A 145 12.35 7.15 3.99
CA LEU A 145 11.98 7.80 5.24
C LEU A 145 12.26 9.31 5.16
N ASP A 146 11.28 10.14 5.52
CA ASP A 146 11.54 11.57 5.74
C ASP A 146 12.19 11.77 7.11
N THR A 147 13.47 12.10 7.11
CA THR A 147 14.26 12.35 8.32
C THR A 147 14.10 13.76 8.88
N GLY A 148 13.39 14.65 8.17
CA GLY A 148 13.05 15.99 8.63
C GLY A 148 12.00 16.01 9.75
N ILE A 149 11.25 14.92 9.93
CA ILE A 149 10.52 14.66 11.18
C ILE A 149 11.39 13.76 12.06
N VAL A 150 12.05 14.37 13.02
CA VAL A 150 12.50 13.67 14.22
C VAL A 150 11.29 13.51 15.13
N SER A 151 11.15 12.33 15.76
CA SER A 151 10.21 12.20 16.87
C SER A 151 10.46 13.35 17.84
N PRO A 152 9.44 14.07 18.33
CA PRO A 152 9.67 14.97 19.46
C PRO A 152 10.37 14.13 20.53
N VAL A 153 11.43 14.72 21.05
CA VAL A 153 12.45 14.11 21.90
C VAL A 153 11.76 13.26 22.97
N SER A 154 12.23 12.03 23.16
CA SER A 154 11.95 11.27 24.37
C SER A 154 12.53 12.06 25.54
N GLU A 155 11.67 12.70 26.32
CA GLU A 155 11.96 12.99 27.73
C GLU A 155 11.74 11.74 28.59
#